data_AF-A0A8S0UTH6-F1
#
_entry.id   AF-A0A8S0UTH6-F1
#
_cell.length_a   1.000
_cell.length_b   1.000
_cell.length_c   1.000
_cell.angle_alpha   90.00
_cell.angle_beta   90.00
_cell.angle_gamma   90.00
#
_symmetry.space_group_name_H-M   'P 1'
#
loop_
_entity.id
_entity.type
_entity.pdbx_description
1 polymer ?
#
loop_
_entity_poly.entity_id
_entity_poly.type
_entity_poly.pdbx_seq_one_letter_code
_entity_poly.pdbx_strand_id
1 'polypeptide(L)'
;MEIEIILRENVKPSSPTPLHLRTFKFSLLDRIIPSYFYPVVLYFLPDSAASSDATGFLSQRTLVLKKSLSLILTRFYPFAGIIGDSFSVDCNDGAVPFVVAKVKGQLSDFLRNPDLDLVQNFLPNELSWTPPGTTPGIF
;
A
#
# COMPACT_ATOMS: atom_id res chain seq x y z
N MET A 1 -15.87 7.86 12.95
CA MET A 1 -16.23 6.65 12.16
C MET A 1 -15.48 5.46 12.75
N GLU A 2 -16.10 4.28 12.78
CA GLU A 2 -15.49 3.05 13.32
C GLU A 2 -14.85 2.25 12.16
N ILE A 3 -13.62 1.76 12.35
CA ILE A 3 -12.85 1.04 11.32
C ILE A 3 -12.67 -0.41 11.77
N GLU A 4 -13.05 -1.35 10.91
CA GLU A 4 -12.89 -2.79 11.12
C GLU A 4 -12.00 -3.36 10.01
N ILE A 5 -10.89 -4.02 10.36
CA ILE A 5 -10.01 -4.64 9.36
C ILE A 5 -10.57 -6.02 9.00
N ILE A 6 -10.86 -6.24 7.72
CA ILE A 6 -11.40 -7.50 7.19
C ILE A 6 -10.28 -8.42 6.72
N LEU A 7 -9.26 -7.86 6.06
CA LEU A 7 -8.19 -8.63 5.42
C LEU A 7 -6.85 -7.91 5.59
N ARG A 8 -5.82 -8.68 5.93
CA ARG A 8 -4.42 -8.29 5.82
C ARG A 8 -3.67 -9.38 5.08
N GLU A 9 -3.04 -9.00 3.98
CA GLU A 9 -2.25 -9.93 3.18
C GLU A 9 -1.11 -9.21 2.49
N ASN A 10 -0.22 -9.99 1.89
CA ASN A 10 0.89 -9.46 1.10
C ASN A 10 0.70 -9.90 -0.36
N VAL A 11 0.87 -8.96 -1.29
CA VAL A 11 0.69 -9.18 -2.73
C VAL A 11 2.05 -9.23 -3.41
N LYS A 12 2.36 -10.37 -4.03
CA LYS A 12 3.57 -10.56 -4.82
C LYS A 12 3.35 -10.20 -6.30
N PRO A 13 4.43 -9.88 -7.04
CA PRO A 13 4.38 -9.84 -8.49
C PRO A 13 3.81 -11.15 -9.07
N SER A 14 3.06 -11.03 -10.17
CA SER A 14 2.44 -12.17 -10.83
C SER A 14 3.44 -13.10 -11.52
N SER A 15 4.63 -12.59 -11.81
CA SER A 15 5.77 -13.32 -12.34
C SER A 15 7.04 -12.86 -11.62
N PRO A 16 8.02 -13.75 -11.41
CA PRO A 16 9.23 -13.42 -10.67
C PRO A 16 10.07 -12.36 -11.38
N THR A 17 10.77 -11.54 -10.61
CA THR A 17 11.72 -10.57 -11.14
C THR A 17 12.92 -11.29 -11.78
N PRO A 18 13.25 -11.02 -13.05
CA PRO A 18 14.41 -11.61 -13.71
C PRO A 18 15.72 -11.31 -12.97
N LEU A 19 16.67 -12.25 -12.99
CA LEU A 19 17.94 -12.13 -12.25
C LEU A 19 18.72 -10.85 -12.58
N HIS A 20 18.71 -10.41 -13.84
CA HIS A 20 19.41 -9.19 -14.26
C HIS A 20 18.73 -7.89 -13.80
N LEU A 21 17.49 -7.96 -13.30
CA LEU A 21 16.71 -6.82 -12.76
C LEU A 21 16.64 -6.85 -11.23
N ARG A 22 17.35 -7.79 -10.58
CA ARG A 22 17.25 -8.02 -9.13
C ARG A 22 17.79 -6.88 -8.28
N THR A 23 18.59 -5.98 -8.86
CA THR A 23 19.12 -4.81 -8.18
C THR A 23 18.71 -3.54 -8.92
N PHE A 24 17.90 -2.72 -8.26
CA PHE A 24 17.58 -1.37 -8.74
C PHE A 24 18.48 -0.36 -8.05
N LYS A 25 19.37 0.30 -8.80
CA LYS A 25 20.33 1.26 -8.27
C LYS A 25 19.74 2.66 -8.25
N PHE A 26 19.92 3.37 -7.14
CA PHE A 26 19.54 4.76 -7.01
C PHE A 26 20.41 5.66 -7.89
N SER A 27 19.77 6.64 -8.53
CA SER A 27 20.45 7.72 -9.22
C SER A 27 21.09 8.69 -8.23
N LEU A 28 21.85 9.67 -8.74
CA LEU A 28 22.38 10.75 -7.89
C LEU A 28 21.25 11.54 -7.22
N LEU A 29 20.12 11.75 -7.91
CA LEU A 29 18.98 12.50 -7.38
C LEU A 29 18.31 11.76 -6.22
N ASP A 30 18.11 10.45 -6.37
CA ASP A 30 17.51 9.59 -5.33
C ASP A 30 18.34 9.57 -4.04
N ARG A 31 19.64 9.88 -4.12
CA ARG A 31 20.55 9.95 -2.96
C ARG A 31 20.57 11.30 -2.27
N ILE A 32 20.18 12.37 -2.98
CA ILE A 32 20.17 13.75 -2.46
C ILE A 32 18.80 14.06 -1.85
N ILE A 33 17.73 13.54 -2.46
CA ILE A 33 16.38 13.74 -1.97
C ILE A 33 16.18 12.86 -0.73
N PRO A 34 15.76 13.42 0.42
CA PRO A 34 15.51 12.62 1.60
C PRO A 34 14.35 11.64 1.35
N SER A 35 14.49 10.44 1.89
CA SER A 35 13.43 9.43 1.86
C SER A 35 12.27 9.90 2.75
N TYR A 36 11.17 10.29 2.12
CA TYR A 36 9.91 10.58 2.81
C TYR A 36 8.84 9.62 2.31
N PHE A 37 8.00 9.16 3.23
CA PHE A 37 6.76 8.52 2.85
C PHE A 37 5.78 9.60 2.37
N TYR A 38 5.28 9.47 1.14
CA TYR A 38 4.29 10.37 0.57
C TYR A 38 2.91 9.69 0.61
N PRO A 39 2.10 9.90 1.65
CA PRO A 39 0.78 9.30 1.75
C PRO A 39 -0.14 9.88 0.66
N VAL A 40 -0.81 9.01 -0.10
CA VAL A 40 -1.85 9.39 -1.06
C VAL A 40 -3.14 8.68 -0.70
N VAL A 41 -4.22 9.45 -0.55
CA VAL A 41 -5.57 8.92 -0.29
C VAL A 41 -6.49 9.32 -1.45
N LEU A 42 -7.19 8.33 -2.01
CA LEU A 42 -8.13 8.52 -3.10
C LEU A 42 -9.54 8.07 -2.66
N TYR A 43 -10.54 8.92 -2.89
CA TYR A 43 -11.94 8.65 -2.53
C TYR A 43 -12.75 8.38 -3.79
N PHE A 44 -13.49 7.26 -3.79
CA PHE A 44 -14.34 6.84 -4.90
C PHE A 44 -15.80 6.76 -4.42
N LEU A 45 -16.68 7.58 -4.99
CA LEU A 45 -18.11 7.51 -4.71
C LEU A 45 -18.71 6.23 -5.32
N PRO A 46 -19.73 5.63 -4.68
CA PRO A 46 -20.39 4.46 -5.23
C PRO A 46 -21.13 4.78 -6.53
N ASP A 47 -21.09 3.87 -7.49
CA ASP A 47 -21.93 3.94 -8.69
C ASP A 47 -23.40 3.73 -8.30
N SER A 48 -24.28 4.60 -8.80
CA SER A 48 -25.72 4.60 -8.52
C SER A 48 -26.46 3.32 -8.97
N ALA A 49 -25.82 2.47 -9.79
CA ALA A 49 -26.37 1.22 -10.30
C ALA A 49 -26.01 -0.03 -9.46
N ALA A 50 -25.11 0.07 -8.50
CA ALA A 50 -24.65 -1.07 -7.70
C ALA A 50 -25.52 -1.25 -6.44
N SER A 51 -26.80 -1.58 -6.65
CA SER A 51 -27.72 -1.92 -5.56
C SER A 51 -27.73 -3.43 -5.28
N SER A 52 -27.68 -3.77 -3.99
CA SER A 52 -28.25 -4.96 -3.31
C SER A 52 -27.34 -6.08 -2.79
N ASP A 53 -26.04 -6.13 -3.09
CA ASP A 53 -25.15 -7.12 -2.42
C ASP A 53 -23.78 -6.52 -2.08
N ALA A 54 -23.75 -5.77 -0.97
CA ALA A 54 -22.54 -5.09 -0.49
C ALA A 54 -21.39 -6.07 -0.23
N THR A 55 -21.69 -7.29 0.20
CA THR A 55 -20.72 -8.34 0.52
C THR A 55 -20.09 -8.96 -0.72
N GLY A 56 -20.90 -9.37 -1.71
CA GLY A 56 -20.40 -9.92 -2.97
C GLY A 56 -19.57 -8.90 -3.76
N PHE A 57 -20.00 -7.64 -3.74
CA PHE A 57 -19.33 -6.55 -4.45
C PHE A 57 -17.97 -6.16 -3.83
N LEU A 58 -17.87 -6.15 -2.50
CA LEU A 58 -16.58 -5.95 -1.81
C LEU A 58 -15.58 -7.06 -2.16
N SER A 59 -16.03 -8.31 -2.19
CA SER A 59 -15.19 -9.45 -2.55
C SER A 59 -14.67 -9.35 -3.99
N GLN A 60 -15.54 -9.03 -4.96
CA GLN A 60 -15.15 -8.88 -6.36
C GLN A 60 -14.18 -7.72 -6.59
N ARG A 61 -14.45 -6.54 -6.01
CA ARG A 61 -13.55 -5.39 -6.12
C ARG A 61 -12.18 -5.68 -5.52
N THR A 62 -12.16 -6.28 -4.34
CA THR A 62 -10.92 -6.69 -3.66
C THR A 62 -10.10 -7.63 -4.55
N LEU A 63 -10.75 -8.63 -5.15
CA LEU A 63 -10.10 -9.58 -6.04
C LEU A 63 -9.50 -8.89 -7.28
N VAL A 64 -10.26 -7.99 -7.92
CA VAL A 64 -9.79 -7.24 -9.09
C VAL A 64 -8.57 -6.38 -8.74
N LEU A 65 -8.66 -5.61 -7.65
CA LEU A 65 -7.56 -4.75 -7.20
C LEU A 65 -6.29 -5.54 -6.88
N LYS A 66 -6.42 -6.64 -6.14
CA LYS A 66 -5.31 -7.53 -5.81
C LYS A 66 -4.65 -8.11 -7.06
N LYS A 67 -5.47 -8.60 -8.01
CA LYS A 67 -4.97 -9.18 -9.27
C LYS A 67 -4.27 -8.14 -10.13
N SER A 68 -4.84 -6.93 -10.26
CA SER A 68 -4.19 -5.86 -11.01
C SER A 68 -2.89 -5.40 -10.36
N LEU A 69 -2.85 -5.35 -9.02
CA LEU A 69 -1.65 -5.01 -8.27
C LEU A 69 -0.54 -6.05 -8.50
N SER A 70 -0.86 -7.33 -8.37
CA SER A 70 0.09 -8.41 -8.66
C SER A 70 0.64 -8.33 -10.09
N LEU A 71 -0.21 -8.02 -11.07
CA LEU A 71 0.20 -7.89 -12.46
C LEU A 71 1.11 -6.68 -12.69
N ILE A 72 0.77 -5.51 -12.13
CA ILE A 72 1.56 -4.29 -12.36
C ILE A 72 2.91 -4.34 -11.65
N LEU A 73 3.00 -5.03 -10.50
CA LEU A 73 4.24 -5.26 -9.79
C LEU A 73 5.27 -6.06 -10.60
N THR A 74 4.86 -6.86 -11.59
CA THR A 74 5.83 -7.46 -12.54
C THR A 74 6.62 -6.39 -13.31
N ARG A 75 5.97 -5.27 -13.68
CA ARG A 75 6.60 -4.16 -14.40
C ARG A 75 7.26 -3.16 -13.46
N PHE A 76 6.64 -2.95 -12.30
CA PHE A 76 7.10 -2.06 -11.23
C PHE A 76 7.74 -2.87 -10.10
N TYR A 77 8.60 -3.81 -10.48
CA TYR A 77 9.22 -4.78 -9.58
C TYR A 77 10.02 -4.17 -8.41
N PRO A 78 10.64 -2.96 -8.51
CA PRO A 78 11.32 -2.39 -7.35
C PRO A 78 10.39 -2.14 -6.16
N PHE A 79 9.09 -1.91 -6.39
CA PHE A 79 8.12 -1.67 -5.32
C PHE A 79 7.80 -2.92 -4.49
N ALA A 80 8.08 -4.11 -5.01
CA ALA A 80 7.97 -5.36 -4.26
C ALA A 80 9.31 -5.80 -3.63
N GLY A 81 10.32 -4.93 -3.66
CA GLY A 81 11.64 -5.19 -3.09
C GLY A 81 11.83 -4.59 -1.69
N ILE A 82 13.04 -4.74 -1.16
CA ILE A 82 13.45 -4.19 0.12
C ILE A 82 14.58 -3.20 -0.14
N ILE A 83 14.50 -2.01 0.46
CA ILE A 83 15.62 -1.06 0.47
C ILE A 83 16.71 -1.66 1.37
N GLY A 84 17.78 -2.17 0.76
CA GLY A 84 18.81 -2.94 1.45
C GLY A 84 19.92 -2.06 2.01
N ASP A 85 20.76 -1.53 1.13
CA ASP A 85 21.73 -0.47 1.44
C ASP A 85 21.13 0.91 1.13
N SER A 86 21.75 2.00 1.58
CA SER A 86 21.28 3.37 1.31
C SER A 86 21.34 3.78 -0.18
N PHE A 87 21.64 2.84 -1.09
CA PHE A 87 21.95 3.13 -2.50
C PHE A 87 21.21 2.24 -3.51
N SER A 88 20.46 1.23 -3.06
CA SER A 88 19.74 0.33 -3.95
C SER A 88 18.54 -0.35 -3.29
N VAL A 89 17.69 -0.93 -4.15
CA VAL A 89 16.62 -1.83 -3.76
C VAL A 89 16.99 -3.25 -4.19
N ASP A 90 16.92 -4.18 -3.24
CA ASP A 90 16.92 -5.62 -3.51
C ASP A 90 15.51 -6.02 -3.99
N CYS A 91 15.36 -6.21 -5.29
CA CYS A 91 14.12 -6.60 -5.93
C CYS A 91 13.88 -8.10 -5.76
N ASN A 92 13.62 -8.52 -4.52
CA ASN A 92 13.51 -9.91 -4.09
C ASN A 92 12.09 -10.49 -4.08
N ASP A 93 11.13 -9.80 -4.70
CA ASP A 93 9.70 -10.17 -4.71
C ASP A 93 9.13 -10.38 -3.29
N GLY A 94 9.61 -9.58 -2.33
CA GLY A 94 9.22 -9.55 -0.91
C GLY A 94 7.76 -9.25 -0.64
N ALA A 95 7.01 -8.85 -1.68
CA ALA A 95 5.58 -8.52 -1.67
C ALA A 95 5.27 -7.13 -1.08
N VAL A 96 4.07 -6.62 -1.36
CA VAL A 96 3.56 -5.36 -0.79
C VAL A 96 2.39 -5.61 0.15
N PRO A 97 2.29 -4.90 1.29
CA PRO A 97 1.13 -4.99 2.17
C PRO A 97 -0.16 -4.56 1.45
N PHE A 98 -1.22 -5.34 1.61
CA PHE A 98 -2.55 -5.05 1.11
C PHE A 98 -3.57 -5.29 2.22
N VAL A 99 -4.27 -4.21 2.61
CA VAL A 99 -5.20 -4.22 3.74
C VAL A 99 -6.57 -3.78 3.25
N VAL A 100 -7.60 -4.52 3.64
CA VAL A 100 -9.00 -4.16 3.40
C VAL A 100 -9.67 -3.91 4.73
N ALA A 101 -10.30 -2.75 4.85
CA ALA A 101 -11.07 -2.37 6.02
C ALA A 101 -12.48 -1.93 5.63
N LYS A 102 -13.42 -2.17 6.52
CA LYS A 102 -14.79 -1.65 6.47
C LYS A 102 -14.88 -0.49 7.43
N VAL A 103 -15.46 0.61 6.96
CA VAL A 103 -15.69 1.79 7.78
C VAL A 103 -17.18 1.97 7.98
N LYS A 104 -17.60 2.12 9.23
CA LYS A 104 -18.98 2.43 9.58
C LYS A 104 -19.25 3.92 9.34
N GLY A 105 -19.96 4.22 8.26
CA GLY A 105 -20.37 5.57 7.88
C GLY A 105 -20.53 5.71 6.36
N GLN A 106 -21.02 6.86 5.91
CA GLN A 106 -21.11 7.18 4.48
C GLN A 106 -19.94 8.07 4.07
N LEU A 107 -19.29 7.73 2.95
CA LEU A 107 -18.20 8.52 2.41
C LEU A 107 -18.66 9.96 2.08
N SER A 108 -19.90 10.13 1.60
CA SER A 108 -20.47 11.46 1.32
C SER A 108 -20.55 12.36 2.54
N ASP A 109 -20.84 11.81 3.72
CA ASP A 109 -20.94 12.58 4.96
C ASP A 109 -19.56 13.00 5.43
N PHE A 110 -18.58 12.09 5.32
CA PHE A 110 -17.17 12.38 5.61
C PHE A 110 -16.62 13.50 4.73
N LEU A 111 -16.88 13.46 3.43
CA LEU A 111 -16.33 14.44 2.49
C LEU A 111 -16.91 15.86 2.67
N ARG A 112 -18.04 16.03 3.37
CA ARG A 112 -18.58 17.37 3.68
C ARG A 112 -17.76 18.10 4.73
N ASN A 113 -17.20 17.36 5.69
CA ASN A 113 -16.36 17.91 6.74
C ASN A 113 -15.34 16.84 7.17
N PRO A 114 -14.23 16.69 6.43
CA PRO A 114 -13.27 15.63 6.70
C PRO A 114 -12.53 15.90 8.01
N ASP A 115 -12.57 14.90 8.90
CA ASP A 115 -11.79 14.89 10.14
C ASP A 115 -10.36 14.42 9.84
N LEU A 116 -9.38 15.32 9.94
CA LEU A 116 -7.98 15.04 9.63
C LEU A 116 -7.35 14.01 10.57
N ASP A 117 -7.76 13.96 11.82
CA ASP A 117 -7.27 12.96 12.78
C ASP A 117 -7.77 11.57 12.38
N LEU A 118 -8.96 11.51 11.79
CA LEU A 118 -9.52 10.29 11.24
C LEU A 118 -8.84 9.86 9.93
N VAL A 119 -8.38 10.80 9.10
CA VAL A 119 -7.59 10.50 7.90
C VAL A 119 -6.27 9.81 8.25
N GLN A 120 -5.62 10.22 9.35
CA GLN A 120 -4.38 9.58 9.80
C GLN A 120 -4.58 8.10 10.12
N ASN A 121 -5.75 7.72 10.67
CA ASN A 121 -6.09 6.33 10.96
C ASN A 121 -6.31 5.47 9.69
N PHE A 122 -6.46 6.08 8.52
CA PHE A 122 -6.54 5.35 7.24
C PHE A 122 -5.17 5.10 6.61
N LEU A 123 -4.13 5.77 7.10
CA LEU A 123 -2.76 5.57 6.64
C LEU A 123 -2.09 4.44 7.43
N PRO A 124 -1.12 3.73 6.84
CA PRO A 124 -0.29 2.79 7.60
C PRO A 124 0.43 3.52 8.74
N ASN A 125 0.31 3.03 9.98
CA ASN A 125 0.91 3.64 11.17
C ASN A 125 2.46 3.64 11.17
N GLU A 126 3.11 2.83 10.33
CA GLU A 126 4.57 2.74 10.23
C GLU A 126 5.12 3.79 9.25
N LEU A 127 5.03 5.07 9.62
CA LEU A 127 5.71 6.16 8.91
C LEU A 127 7.12 6.43 9.44
N SER A 128 7.53 5.74 10.50
CA SER A 128 8.91 5.78 10.97
C SER A 128 9.77 4.86 10.08
N TRP A 129 10.38 5.41 9.05
CA TRP A 129 11.54 4.77 8.43
C TRP A 129 12.62 4.68 9.52
N THR A 130 12.82 3.50 10.09
CA THR A 130 14.03 3.21 10.87
C THR A 130 15.09 2.73 9.88
N PRO A 131 16.24 3.42 9.79
CA PRO A 131 17.33 2.92 8.94
C PRO A 131 17.71 1.50 9.38
N PRO A 132 18.04 0.61 8.42
CA PRO A 132 18.57 -0.71 8.75
C PRO A 132 19.79 -0.54 9.67
N GLY A 133 19.73 -1.10 10.88
CA GLY A 133 20.78 -1.00 11.90
C GLY A 133 20.39 -0.28 13.19
N THR A 134 19.21 0.35 13.26
CA THR A 134 18.68 0.84 14.55
C THR A 134 17.72 -0.20 15.13
N THR A 135 18.27 -1.15 15.90
CA THR A 135 17.45 -2.00 16.76
C THR A 135 16.64 -1.11 17.72
N PRO A 136 15.30 -1.18 17.74
CA PRO A 136 14.57 -0.72 18.92
C PRO A 136 14.86 -1.75 20.00
N GLY A 137 15.58 -1.32 21.04
CA GLY A 137 15.64 -2.10 22.26
C GLY A 137 14.23 -2.26 22.83
N ILE A 138 13.77 -3.51 22.85
CA ILE A 138 13.10 -4.17 23.98
C ILE A 138 11.85 -3.46 24.57
N PHE A 139 10.69 -4.12 24.34
CA PHE A 139 9.37 -4.07 25.03
C PHE A 139 8.66 -2.72 25.23
#